data_AF-A0AAU7CKY7-F1
#
_entry.id   AF-A0AAU7CKY7-F1
#
_cell.length_a   1.000
_cell.length_b   1.000
_cell.length_c   1.000
_cell.angle_alpha   90.00
_cell.angle_beta   90.00
_cell.angle_gamma   90.00
#
_symmetry.space_group_name_H-M   'P 1'
#
loop_
_entity.id
_entity.type
_entity.pdbx_description
1 polymer ?
#
loop_
_entity_poly.entity_id
_entity_poly.type
_entity_poly.pdbx_seq_one_letter_code
_entity_poly.pdbx_strand_id
1 'polypeptide(L)'
;MRSTQHFLLRLLVRAGEVRKGDLGEMASLDETTLTRSLRLLEKSGWVSIRPGTDRREKWVAITPAGKEKVEQVRPAWLRAQDRMRRSLPAGTWEKLDSALPEIVHAASKTASEDTSRPTS
;
A
#
# COMPACT_ATOMS: atom_id res chain seq x y z
N MET A 1 9.52 -5.31 9.70
CA MET A 1 9.29 -4.66 8.39
C MET A 1 8.68 -3.30 8.65
N ARG A 2 9.19 -2.21 8.05
CA ARG A 2 8.66 -0.85 8.29
C ARG A 2 7.33 -0.64 7.56
N SER A 3 6.46 0.24 8.08
CA SER A 3 5.16 0.55 7.49
C SER A 3 5.24 0.95 6.02
N THR A 4 6.23 1.77 5.65
CA THR A 4 6.48 2.20 4.25
C THR A 4 6.83 1.04 3.32
N GLN A 5 7.65 0.08 3.78
CA GLN A 5 8.03 -1.09 2.97
C GLN A 5 6.84 -2.02 2.73
N HIS A 6 6.01 -2.21 3.76
CA HIS A 6 4.77 -2.98 3.66
C HIS A 6 3.78 -2.32 2.70
N PHE A 7 3.65 -1.00 2.79
CA PHE A 7 2.80 -0.21 1.90
C PHE A 7 3.25 -0.34 0.44
N LEU A 8 4.54 -0.17 0.14
CA LEU A 8 5.10 -0.33 -1.20
C LEU A 8 4.85 -1.73 -1.77
N LEU A 9 5.04 -2.79 -0.97
CA LEU A 9 4.75 -4.15 -1.41
C LEU A 9 3.26 -4.34 -1.73
N ARG A 10 2.35 -3.83 -0.90
CA ARG A 10 0.90 -3.89 -1.19
C ARG A 10 0.52 -3.13 -2.44
N LEU A 11 1.14 -1.98 -2.65
CA LEU A 11 0.90 -1.18 -3.85
C LEU A 11 1.33 -1.95 -5.10
N LEU A 12 2.50 -2.59 -5.08
CA LEU A 12 2.99 -3.46 -6.17
C LEU A 12 2.16 -4.74 -6.37
N VAL A 13 1.58 -5.32 -5.30
CA VAL A 13 0.63 -6.43 -5.43
C VAL A 13 -0.58 -6.01 -6.26
N ARG A 14 -1.08 -4.78 -6.09
CA ARG A 14 -2.27 -4.29 -6.77
C ARG A 14 -2.00 -3.70 -8.15
N ALA A 15 -0.90 -2.96 -8.29
CA ALA A 15 -0.54 -2.25 -9.53
C ALA A 15 0.21 -3.14 -10.53
N GLY A 16 0.81 -4.24 -10.06
CA GLY A 16 1.72 -5.04 -10.88
C GLY A 16 3.08 -4.38 -11.05
N GLU A 17 3.70 -4.60 -12.19
CA GLU A 17 4.98 -3.98 -12.53
C GLU A 17 4.77 -2.51 -12.95
N VAL A 18 5.49 -1.60 -12.31
CA VAL A 18 5.36 -0.14 -12.55
C VAL A 18 6.73 0.52 -12.64
N ARG A 19 6.80 1.71 -13.24
CA ARG A 19 8.03 2.52 -13.23
C ARG A 19 8.31 3.04 -11.82
N LYS A 20 9.58 3.17 -11.47
CA LYS A 20 10.03 3.71 -10.18
C LYS A 20 9.44 5.10 -9.92
N GLY A 21 9.39 5.96 -10.93
CA GLY A 21 8.81 7.31 -10.82
C GLY A 21 7.34 7.25 -10.42
N ASP A 22 6.54 6.55 -11.24
CA ASP A 22 5.11 6.32 -11.01
C ASP A 22 4.84 5.71 -9.62
N LEU A 23 5.68 4.76 -9.18
CA LEU A 23 5.57 4.17 -7.84
C LEU A 23 5.77 5.20 -6.72
N GLY A 24 6.68 6.17 -6.91
CA GLY A 24 6.90 7.27 -5.97
C GLY A 24 5.71 8.20 -5.86
N GLU A 25 5.12 8.56 -6.99
CA GLU A 25 3.91 9.39 -7.07
C GLU A 25 2.73 8.69 -6.40
N MET A 26 2.47 7.43 -6.76
CA MET A 26 1.40 6.62 -6.17
C MET A 26 1.56 6.43 -4.66
N ALA A 27 2.81 6.37 -4.17
CA ALA A 27 3.10 6.24 -2.76
C ALA A 27 3.21 7.58 -2.02
N SER A 28 3.14 8.71 -2.74
CA SER A 28 3.44 10.06 -2.25
C SER A 28 4.76 10.14 -1.47
N LEU A 29 5.79 9.47 -1.98
CA LEU A 29 7.13 9.43 -1.37
C LEU A 29 8.12 10.24 -2.20
N ASP A 30 9.01 10.96 -1.51
CA ASP A 30 10.17 11.56 -2.15
C ASP A 30 11.13 10.49 -2.70
N GLU A 31 11.94 10.89 -3.67
CA GLU A 31 12.85 9.96 -4.37
C GLU A 31 13.86 9.30 -3.42
N THR A 32 14.34 10.01 -2.41
CA THR A 32 15.36 9.51 -1.48
C THR A 32 14.79 8.39 -0.62
N THR A 33 13.60 8.61 -0.07
CA THR A 33 12.86 7.62 0.72
C THR A 33 12.48 6.40 -0.11
N LEU A 34 11.99 6.62 -1.34
CA LEU A 34 11.63 5.53 -2.24
C LEU A 34 12.86 4.69 -2.60
N THR A 35 13.96 5.32 -3.02
CA THR A 35 15.18 4.63 -3.45
C THR A 35 15.77 3.79 -2.31
N ARG A 36 15.84 4.35 -1.10
CA ARG A 36 16.32 3.62 0.08
C ARG A 36 15.42 2.43 0.42
N SER A 37 14.10 2.61 0.31
CA SER A 37 13.12 1.56 0.59
C SER A 37 13.22 0.42 -0.43
N LEU A 38 13.26 0.75 -1.72
CA LEU A 38 13.39 -0.20 -2.82
C LEU A 38 14.70 -1.00 -2.74
N ARG A 39 15.83 -0.35 -2.45
CA ARG A 39 17.13 -1.05 -2.28
C ARG A 39 17.07 -2.12 -1.18
N LEU A 40 16.36 -1.84 -0.08
CA LEU A 40 16.22 -2.80 1.01
C LEU A 40 15.26 -3.94 0.66
N LEU A 41 14.18 -3.65 -0.04
CA LEU A 41 13.23 -4.65 -0.54
C LEU A 41 13.89 -5.57 -1.58
N GLU A 42 14.70 -5.01 -2.46
CA GLU A 42 15.47 -5.74 -3.48
C GLU A 42 16.52 -6.64 -2.82
N LYS A 43 17.29 -6.10 -1.87
CA LYS A 43 18.25 -6.90 -1.08
C LYS A 43 17.59 -8.05 -0.32
N SER A 44 16.33 -7.90 0.06
CA SER A 44 15.54 -8.94 0.73
C SER A 44 14.89 -9.93 -0.25
N GLY A 45 15.07 -9.73 -1.56
CA GLY A 45 14.49 -10.57 -2.62
C GLY A 45 12.98 -10.40 -2.79
N TRP A 46 12.38 -9.34 -2.23
CA TRP A 46 10.92 -9.13 -2.26
C TRP A 46 10.44 -8.31 -3.45
N VAL A 47 11.34 -7.55 -4.07
CA VAL A 47 11.08 -6.84 -5.34
C VAL A 47 12.23 -7.10 -6.30
N SER A 48 11.95 -7.06 -7.59
CA SER A 48 12.93 -7.05 -8.67
C SER A 48 12.91 -5.70 -9.37
N ILE A 49 14.10 -5.16 -9.67
CA ILE A 49 14.24 -3.92 -10.42
C ILE A 49 14.94 -4.23 -11.74
N ARG A 50 14.32 -3.87 -12.86
CA ARG A 50 14.93 -4.03 -14.19
C ARG A 50 15.02 -2.68 -14.91
N PRO A 51 16.05 -2.47 -15.75
CA PRO A 51 16.09 -1.31 -16.63
C PRO A 51 14.94 -1.36 -17.63
N GLY A 52 14.44 -0.18 -18.01
CA GLY A 52 13.55 -0.01 -19.16
C GLY A 52 14.32 0.05 -20.48
N THR A 53 13.62 0.44 -21.54
CA THR A 53 14.23 0.66 -22.85
C THR A 53 15.24 1.82 -22.80
N ASP A 54 14.95 2.84 -22.00
CA ASP A 54 15.91 3.86 -21.60
C ASP A 54 16.66 3.41 -20.33
N ARG A 55 17.99 3.63 -20.30
CA ARG A 55 18.84 3.37 -19.11
C ARG A 55 18.43 4.16 -17.87
N ARG A 56 17.68 5.26 -18.05
CA ARG A 56 17.14 6.07 -16.95
C ARG A 56 15.83 5.51 -16.38
N GLU A 57 15.12 4.70 -17.15
CA GLU A 57 13.90 4.06 -16.68
C GLU A 57 14.23 2.82 -15.85
N LYS A 58 13.58 2.72 -14.68
CA LYS A 58 13.63 1.53 -13.83
C LYS A 58 12.21 1.04 -13.59
N TRP A 59 11.99 -0.23 -13.88
CA TRP A 59 10.75 -0.93 -13.63
C TRP A 59 10.88 -1.77 -12.38
N VAL A 60 9.85 -1.74 -11.54
CA VAL A 60 9.80 -2.38 -10.24
C VAL A 60 8.64 -3.35 -10.24
N ALA A 61 8.93 -4.61 -9.90
CA ALA A 61 7.92 -5.65 -9.76
C ALA A 61 8.08 -6.36 -8.41
N ILE A 62 6.97 -6.84 -7.85
CA ILE A 62 7.01 -7.70 -6.67
C ILE A 62 7.33 -9.14 -7.06
N THR A 63 8.21 -9.79 -6.30
CA THR A 63 8.56 -11.20 -6.52
C THR A 63 7.55 -12.14 -5.85
N PRO A 64 7.55 -13.45 -6.16
CA PRO A 64 6.76 -14.43 -5.42
C PRO A 64 7.04 -14.42 -3.90
N ALA A 65 8.31 -14.31 -3.51
CA ALA A 65 8.71 -14.19 -2.11
C ALA A 65 8.19 -12.90 -1.45
N GLY A 66 8.16 -11.79 -2.20
CA GLY A 66 7.55 -10.55 -1.74
C GLY A 66 6.04 -10.68 -1.51
N LYS A 67 5.31 -11.35 -2.42
CA LYS A 67 3.88 -11.63 -2.27
C LYS A 67 3.60 -12.46 -1.02
N GLU A 68 4.36 -13.54 -0.82
CA GLU A 68 4.26 -14.36 0.38
C GLU A 68 4.53 -13.53 1.65
N LYS A 69 5.50 -12.61 1.58
CA LYS A 69 5.82 -11.76 2.74
C LYS A 69 4.67 -10.85 3.14
N VAL A 70 3.93 -10.30 2.17
CA VAL A 70 2.74 -9.47 2.44
C VAL A 70 1.67 -10.30 3.16
N GLU A 71 1.48 -11.55 2.74
CA GLU A 71 0.50 -12.46 3.35
C GLU A 71 0.91 -12.94 4.74
N GLN A 72 2.20 -13.14 5.02
CA GLN A 72 2.69 -13.54 6.35
C GLN A 72 2.35 -12.53 7.47
N VAL A 73 2.10 -11.26 7.14
CA VAL A 73 1.69 -10.23 8.12
C VAL A 73 0.20 -10.33 8.46
N ARG A 74 -0.62 -10.92 7.58
CA ARG A 74 -2.08 -11.01 7.73
C ARG A 74 -2.51 -11.79 8.99
N PRO A 75 -1.94 -12.97 9.33
CA PRO A 75 -2.34 -13.70 10.53
C PRO A 75 -2.04 -12.94 11.83
N ALA A 76 -0.90 -12.24 11.91
CA ALA A 76 -0.54 -11.46 13.09
C ALA A 76 -1.48 -10.25 13.28
N TRP A 77 -1.83 -9.58 12.18
CA TRP A 77 -2.81 -8.51 12.17
C TRP A 77 -4.21 -8.99 12.59
N LEU A 78 -4.69 -10.10 12.01
CA LEU A 78 -6.01 -10.66 12.37
C LEU A 78 -6.08 -11.05 13.84
N ARG A 79 -5.01 -11.60 14.42
CA ARG A 79 -4.95 -11.87 15.86
C ARG A 79 -4.99 -10.61 16.70
N ALA A 80 -4.35 -9.53 16.26
CA ALA A 80 -4.41 -8.24 16.95
C ALA A 80 -5.82 -7.62 16.87
N GLN A 81 -6.44 -7.68 15.70
CA GLN A 81 -7.82 -7.23 15.49
C GLN A 81 -8.82 -8.04 16.32
N ASP A 82 -8.67 -9.36 16.39
CA ASP A 82 -9.55 -10.21 17.19
C ASP A 82 -9.39 -9.94 18.70
N ARG A 83 -8.16 -9.70 19.19
CA ARG A 83 -7.94 -9.25 20.57
C ARG A 83 -8.62 -7.91 20.84
N MET A 84 -8.49 -6.95 19.93
CA MET A 84 -9.15 -5.66 20.04
C MET A 84 -10.68 -5.83 20.08
N ARG A 85 -11.26 -6.62 19.18
CA ARG A 85 -12.70 -6.91 19.15
C ARG A 85 -13.21 -7.51 20.45
N ARG A 86 -12.46 -8.44 21.05
CA ARG A 86 -12.81 -9.04 22.35
C ARG A 86 -12.71 -8.07 23.53
N SER A 87 -11.90 -7.02 23.41
CA SER A 87 -11.79 -5.97 24.44
C SER A 87 -12.86 -4.88 24.34
N LEU A 88 -13.62 -4.85 23.25
CA LEU A 88 -14.71 -3.88 23.07
C LEU A 88 -15.97 -4.36 23.78
N PRO A 89 -16.81 -3.42 24.28
CA PRO A 89 -18.16 -3.75 24.73
C PRO A 89 -18.96 -4.45 23.63
N ALA A 90 -19.87 -5.34 24.04
CA ALA A 90 -20.75 -6.05 23.10
C ALA A 90 -21.54 -5.07 22.23
N GLY A 91 -21.63 -5.33 20.92
CA GLY A 91 -22.35 -4.47 19.98
C GLY A 91 -21.54 -3.27 19.47
N THR A 92 -20.38 -2.95 20.05
CA THR A 92 -19.54 -1.82 19.58
C THR A 92 -18.89 -2.12 18.24
N TRP A 93 -18.46 -3.37 18.01
CA TRP A 93 -17.85 -3.76 16.75
C TRP A 93 -18.86 -3.69 15.60
N GLU A 94 -20.09 -4.15 15.85
CA GLU A 94 -21.20 -4.14 14.88
C GLU A 94 -21.60 -2.71 14.50
N LYS A 95 -21.64 -1.79 15.46
CA LYS A 95 -21.90 -0.36 15.21
C LYS A 95 -20.80 0.29 14.37
N LEU A 96 -19.54 -0.07 14.62
CA LEU A 96 -18.41 0.41 13.82
C LEU A 96 -18.49 -0.16 12.40
N ASP A 97 -18.74 -1.45 12.26
CA ASP A 97 -18.83 -2.15 10.97
C ASP A 97 -19.98 -1.60 10.10
N SER A 98 -21.11 -1.22 10.70
CA SER A 98 -22.21 -0.58 9.96
C SER A 98 -21.91 0.86 9.55
N ALA A 99 -21.12 1.61 10.33
CA ALA A 99 -20.82 3.01 10.05
C ALA A 99 -19.67 3.20 9.03
N LEU A 100 -18.73 2.24 8.96
CA LEU A 100 -17.56 2.33 8.08
C LEU A 100 -17.91 2.45 6.58
N PRO A 101 -18.84 1.68 6.00
CA PRO A 101 -19.22 1.80 4.60
C PRO A 101 -19.73 3.20 4.24
N GLU A 102 -20.51 3.82 5.13
CA GLU A 102 -21.02 5.19 4.92
C GLU A 102 -19.89 6.22 4.91
N ILE A 103 -18.95 6.11 5.85
CA ILE A 103 -17.77 7.00 5.93
C ILE A 103 -16.87 6.82 4.71
N VAL A 104 -16.61 5.59 4.28
CA VAL A 104 -15.80 5.29 3.09
C VAL A 104 -16.47 5.82 1.83
N HIS A 105 -17.80 5.64 1.71
CA HIS A 105 -18.56 6.17 0.59
C HIS A 105 -18.48 7.70 0.52
N ALA A 106 -18.71 8.38 1.65
CA ALA A 106 -18.58 9.83 1.75
C ALA A 106 -17.18 10.30 1.36
N ALA A 107 -16.12 9.68 1.89
CA ALA A 107 -14.74 10.02 1.58
C ALA A 107 -14.37 9.81 0.09
N SER A 108 -14.87 8.73 -0.54
CA SER A 108 -14.64 8.46 -1.97
C SER A 108 -15.33 9.48 -2.89
N LYS A 109 -16.48 10.02 -2.46
CA LYS A 109 -17.23 11.03 -3.18
C LYS A 109 -16.52 12.38 -3.15
N THR A 110 -16.04 12.79 -1.97
CA THR A 110 -15.26 14.03 -1.81
C THR A 110 -13.95 14.00 -2.62
N ALA A 111 -13.26 12.85 -2.68
CA ALA A 111 -12.05 12.70 -3.49
C ALA A 111 -12.31 12.78 -5.00
N SER A 112 -13.51 12.41 -5.45
CA SER A 112 -13.89 12.48 -6.87
C SER A 112 -14.36 13.89 -7.29
N GLU A 113 -14.92 14.66 -6.35
CA GLU A 113 -15.36 16.06 -6.58
C GLU A 113 -14.18 17.04 -6.70
N ASP A 114 -13.05 16.78 -6.03
CA ASP A 114 -11.87 17.66 -6.08
C ASP A 114 -11.09 17.59 -7.41
N THR A 115 -11.27 16.51 -8.20
CA THR A 115 -10.63 16.37 -9.52
C THR A 115 -11.35 17.16 -10.64
N SER A 116 -12.56 17.69 -10.37
CA SER A 116 -13.40 18.34 -11.39
C SER A 116 -13.38 19.87 -11.35
N ARG A 117 -12.50 20.51 -10.57
CA ARG A 117 -12.41 21.97 -10.51
C ARG A 117 -11.43 22.50 -11.58
N PRO A 118 -11.90 23.14 -12.66
CA PRO A 118 -10.97 23.80 -13.60
C PRO A 118 -10.38 25.03 -12.91
N THR A 119 -9.06 25.11 -12.88
CA THR A 119 -8.31 26.32 -12.53
C THR A 119 -8.65 27.41 -13.54
N SER A 120 -9.35 28.45 -13.10
CA SER A 120 -9.46 29.72 -13.84
C SER A 120 -8.20 30.56 -13.65
#